data_AF-A0A4Y2TM28-F1
#
_entry.id   AF-A0A4Y2TM28-F1
#
_cell.length_a   1.000
_cell.length_b   1.000
_cell.length_c   1.000
_cell.angle_alpha   90.00
_cell.angle_beta   90.00
_cell.angle_gamma   90.00
#
_symmetry.space_group_name_H-M   'P 1'
#
loop_
_entity.id
_entity.type
_entity.pdbx_description
1 polymer ?
#
loop_
_entity_poly.entity_id
_entity_poly.type
_entity_poly.pdbx_seq_one_letter_code
_entity_poly.pdbx_strand_id
1 'polypeptide(L)'
;MGMTSTSSVEENKWLRPSGDYRALNAVTQPGRLPIPYLHDFNHNLLGRTVFSTLALERAYHQIPVEMFDIETTAICTSFGL
;
A
#
# COMPACT_ATOMS: atom_id res chain seq x y z
N MET A 1 -9.97 -43.49 22.48
CA MET A 1 -8.54 -43.10 22.34
C MET A 1 -8.41 -42.58 20.92
N GLY A 2 -8.77 -41.30 20.69
CA GLY A 2 -7.79 -40.20 20.52
C GLY A 2 -7.19 -40.30 19.11
N MET A 3 -7.29 -39.34 18.19
CA MET A 3 -7.37 -37.89 18.33
C MET A 3 -8.07 -37.32 17.09
N THR A 4 -8.95 -36.34 17.31
CA THR A 4 -9.40 -35.41 16.29
C THR A 4 -8.20 -34.53 15.88
N SER A 5 -7.72 -34.69 14.66
CA SER A 5 -6.75 -33.75 14.07
C SER A 5 -7.50 -32.54 13.53
N THR A 6 -8.05 -31.73 14.43
CA THR A 6 -8.25 -30.31 14.17
C THR A 6 -6.89 -29.64 14.25
N SER A 7 -6.17 -29.57 13.12
CA SER A 7 -5.04 -28.64 12.98
C SER A 7 -5.61 -27.27 12.62
N SER A 8 -5.95 -26.54 13.68
CA SER A 8 -5.92 -25.09 13.87
C SER A 8 -5.68 -24.22 12.63
N VAL A 9 -6.75 -23.68 12.06
CA VAL A 9 -6.68 -22.39 11.36
C VAL A 9 -7.09 -21.33 12.38
N GLU A 10 -6.14 -20.82 13.15
CA GLU A 10 -6.27 -19.54 13.84
C GLU A 10 -4.95 -18.78 13.81
N GLU A 11 -4.64 -18.21 12.64
CA GLU A 11 -3.78 -17.03 12.56
C GLU A 11 -4.71 -15.80 12.50
N ASN A 12 -4.61 -14.91 13.49
CA ASN A 12 -5.32 -13.64 13.62
C ASN A 12 -5.76 -13.01 12.28
N LYS A 13 -6.99 -13.32 11.84
CA LYS A 13 -7.51 -12.91 10.54
C LYS A 13 -8.02 -11.47 10.59
N TRP A 14 -7.10 -10.52 10.56
CA TRP A 14 -7.43 -9.10 10.48
C TRP A 14 -7.93 -8.74 9.07
N LEU A 15 -9.16 -8.25 8.96
CA LEU A 15 -9.70 -7.75 7.70
C LEU A 15 -9.04 -6.42 7.33
N ARG A 16 -8.65 -6.26 6.06
CA ARG A 16 -8.08 -5.01 5.53
C ARG A 16 -9.17 -4.25 4.77
N PRO A 17 -9.64 -3.09 5.25
CA PRO A 17 -10.47 -2.22 4.44
C PRO A 17 -9.73 -1.84 3.15
N SER A 18 -10.38 -1.99 1.99
CA SER A 18 -9.81 -1.66 0.69
C SER A 18 -10.87 -0.98 -0.16
N GLY A 19 -10.61 0.27 -0.55
CA GLY A 19 -11.49 1.04 -1.44
C GLY A 19 -11.27 0.64 -2.90
N ASP A 20 -12.36 0.42 -3.65
CA ASP A 20 -12.29 0.19 -5.10
C ASP A 20 -12.26 1.52 -5.85
N TYR A 21 -11.06 2.04 -6.08
CA TYR A 21 -10.84 3.31 -6.81
C TYR A 21 -10.72 3.14 -8.33
N ARG A 22 -11.08 1.99 -8.93
CA ARG A 22 -10.87 1.78 -10.38
C ARG A 22 -11.61 2.80 -11.25
N ALA A 23 -12.86 3.11 -10.90
CA ALA A 23 -13.66 4.11 -11.62
C ALA A 23 -13.09 5.52 -11.43
N LEU A 24 -12.63 5.86 -10.23
CA LEU A 24 -11.97 7.13 -9.93
C LEU A 24 -10.67 7.28 -10.72
N ASN A 25 -9.80 6.27 -10.68
CA ASN A 25 -8.51 6.28 -11.36
C ASN A 25 -8.64 6.41 -12.90
N ALA A 26 -9.77 5.98 -13.48
CA ALA A 26 -10.02 6.11 -14.90
C ALA A 26 -10.33 7.56 -15.34
N VAL A 27 -10.84 8.39 -14.43
CA VAL A 27 -11.17 9.81 -14.70
C VAL A 27 -10.11 10.77 -14.16
N THR A 28 -9.25 10.33 -13.26
CA THR A 28 -8.14 11.12 -12.70
C THR A 28 -6.97 11.23 -13.68
N GLN A 29 -6.39 12.42 -13.80
CA GLN A 29 -5.15 12.62 -14.57
C GLN A 29 -3.98 11.88 -13.89
N PRO A 30 -3.33 10.90 -14.57
CA PRO A 30 -2.19 10.20 -13.98
C PRO A 30 -1.02 11.18 -13.71
N GLY A 31 -0.50 11.11 -12.48
CA GLY A 31 0.70 11.84 -12.07
C GLY A 31 1.92 11.36 -12.83
N ARG A 32 2.79 12.29 -13.25
CA ARG A 32 4.05 11.97 -13.91
C ARG A 32 5.21 12.03 -12.91
N LEU A 33 5.42 10.93 -12.20
CA LEU A 33 6.64 10.70 -11.43
C LEU A 33 7.37 9.51 -12.06
N PRO A 34 8.48 9.72 -12.79
CA PRO A 34 9.21 8.61 -13.38
C PRO A 34 9.80 7.75 -12.25
N ILE A 35 9.39 6.50 -12.19
CA ILE A 35 10.00 5.52 -11.29
C ILE A 35 11.33 5.10 -11.94
N PRO A 36 12.48 5.31 -11.28
CA PRO A 36 13.78 4.94 -11.85
C PRO A 36 13.87 3.43 -12.05
N TYR A 37 14.62 2.99 -13.06
CA TYR A 37 14.84 1.57 -13.27
C TYR A 37 15.77 1.01 -12.19
N LEU A 38 15.56 -0.25 -11.82
CA LEU A 38 16.39 -0.91 -10.81
C LEU A 38 17.89 -0.93 -11.19
N HIS A 39 18.20 -0.99 -12.49
CA HIS A 39 19.59 -0.96 -12.95
C HIS A 39 20.28 0.38 -12.66
N ASP A 40 19.57 1.49 -12.78
CA ASP A 40 20.08 2.84 -12.48
C ASP A 40 20.47 2.96 -11.00
N PHE A 41 19.74 2.26 -10.13
CA PHE A 41 20.05 2.21 -8.70
C PHE A 41 21.37 1.47 -8.43
N ASN A 42 21.61 0.33 -9.09
CA ASN A 42 22.81 -0.49 -8.86
C ASN A 42 24.11 0.22 -9.26
N HIS A 43 24.10 1.04 -10.32
CA HIS A 43 25.28 1.81 -10.72
C HIS A 43 25.79 2.71 -9.58
N ASN A 44 24.87 3.30 -8.80
CA ASN A 44 25.20 4.19 -7.69
C ASN A 44 25.76 3.46 -6.46
N LEU A 45 25.67 2.12 -6.41
CA LEU A 45 26.14 1.31 -5.29
C LEU A 45 27.49 0.64 -5.52
N LEU A 46 28.04 0.74 -6.73
CA LEU A 46 29.33 0.15 -7.08
C LEU A 46 30.45 0.65 -6.14
N GLY A 47 31.19 -0.27 -5.55
CA GLY A 47 32.30 0.02 -4.63
C GLY A 47 31.89 0.37 -3.18
N ARG A 48 30.59 0.42 -2.87
CA ARG A 48 30.10 0.60 -1.49
C ARG A 48 29.99 -0.76 -0.80
N THR A 49 30.34 -0.81 0.49
CA THR A 49 30.43 -2.07 1.26
C THR A 49 29.49 -2.13 2.46
N VAL A 50 28.93 -1.00 2.89
CA VAL A 50 27.99 -0.90 4.02
C VAL A 50 26.71 -0.23 3.53
N PHE A 51 25.57 -0.83 3.88
CA PHE A 51 24.24 -0.37 3.47
C PHE A 51 23.31 -0.31 4.68
N SER A 52 22.42 0.67 4.68
CA SER A 52 21.26 0.74 5.57
C SER A 52 20.01 0.88 4.72
N THR A 53 18.92 0.23 5.14
CA THR A 53 17.61 0.33 4.49
C THR A 53 16.66 1.03 5.44
N LEU A 54 16.00 2.08 4.96
CA LEU A 54 14.95 2.78 5.68
C LEU A 54 13.64 2.56 4.93
N ALA A 55 12.58 2.21 5.65
CA ALA A 55 11.24 2.09 5.12
C ALA A 55 10.31 3.00 5.92
N LEU A 56 9.45 3.72 5.22
CA LEU A 56 8.43 4.54 5.86
C LEU A 56 7.24 3.67 6.26
N GLU A 57 6.91 3.67 7.56
CA GLU A 57 5.71 3.01 8.04
C GLU A 57 4.46 3.74 7.51
N ARG A 58 3.57 3.00 6.84
CA ARG A 58 2.31 3.55 6.30
C ARG A 58 2.53 4.77 5.40
N ALA A 59 3.60 4.78 4.60
CA ALA A 59 4.06 5.90 3.77
C ALA A 59 2.95 6.69 3.07
N TYR A 60 2.00 6.00 2.44
CA TYR A 60 0.88 6.65 1.73
C TYR A 60 -0.01 7.52 2.62
N HIS A 61 -0.17 7.18 3.90
CA HIS A 61 -0.99 7.95 4.85
C HIS A 61 -0.25 9.18 5.41
N GLN A 62 1.06 9.30 5.18
CA GLN A 62 1.84 10.46 5.64
C GLN A 62 1.71 11.67 4.71
N ILE A 63 1.28 11.44 3.45
CA ILE A 63 1.10 12.49 2.45
C ILE A 63 -0.33 13.01 2.57
N PRO A 64 -0.55 14.30 2.87
CA PRO A 64 -1.90 14.87 2.93
C PRO A 64 -2.52 14.90 1.54
N VAL A 65 -3.82 14.61 1.48
CA VAL A 65 -4.65 14.82 0.28
C VAL A 65 -4.97 16.31 0.18
N GLU A 66 -4.96 16.85 -1.04
CA GLU A 66 -5.32 18.24 -1.29
C GLU A 66 -6.76 18.51 -0.83
N MET A 67 -7.02 19.67 -0.22
CA MET A 67 -8.30 19.96 0.44
C MET A 67 -9.53 19.75 -0.47
N PHE A 68 -9.42 20.10 -1.74
CA PHE A 68 -10.50 19.96 -2.72
C PHE A 68 -10.72 18.52 -3.20
N ASP A 69 -9.74 17.63 -3.01
CA ASP A 69 -9.78 16.25 -3.48
C ASP A 69 -10.17 15.25 -2.39
N ILE A 70 -10.33 15.69 -1.13
CA ILE A 70 -10.70 14.83 0.01
C ILE A 70 -12.02 14.10 -0.29
N GLU A 71 -13.06 14.83 -0.70
CA GLU A 71 -14.39 14.27 -0.98
C GLU A 71 -14.38 13.29 -2.16
N THR A 72 -13.51 13.53 -3.14
CA THR A 72 -13.32 12.65 -4.31
C THR A 72 -12.76 11.27 -3.93
N THR A 73 -12.06 11.18 -2.80
CA THR A 73 -11.49 9.91 -2.28
C THR A 73 -12.41 9.15 -1.33
N ALA A 74 -13.65 9.62 -1.11
CA ALA A 74 -14.60 8.95 -0.23
C ALA A 74 -14.98 7.54 -0.73
N ILE A 75 -15.20 6.62 0.20
CA ILE A 75 -15.67 5.26 -0.09
C ILE A 75 -16.98 4.99 0.64
N CYS A 76 -17.97 4.44 -0.07
CA CYS A 76 -19.22 4.03 0.57
C CYS A 76 -19.02 2.69 1.28
N THR A 77 -19.38 2.63 2.56
CA THR A 77 -19.48 1.39 3.33
C THR A 77 -20.95 1.05 3.59
N SER A 78 -21.26 -0.20 3.93
CA SER A 78 -22.64 -0.61 4.22
C SER A 78 -23.26 0.09 5.44
N PHE A 79 -22.47 0.82 6.22
CA PHE A 79 -22.91 1.53 7.42
C PHE A 79 -22.73 3.05 7.32
N GLY A 80 -22.30 3.58 6.18
CA GLY A 80 -22.14 5.02 5.99
C GLY A 80 -21.18 5.43 4.88
N LEU A 81 -21.14 6.76 4.70
CA LEU A 81 -20.13 7.53 3.98
C LEU A 81 -19.13 8.09 5.00
#